data_AF-A0A969YND5-F1
#
_entry.id   AF-A0A969YND5-F1
#
_cell.length_a   1.000
_cell.length_b   1.000
_cell.length_c   1.000
_cell.angle_alpha   90.00
_cell.angle_beta   90.00
_cell.angle_gamma   90.00
#
_symmetry.space_group_name_H-M   'P 1'
#
loop_
_entity.id
_entity.type
_entity.pdbx_description
1 polymer ?
#
loop_
_entity_poly.entity_id
_entity_poly.type
_entity_poly.pdbx_seq_one_letter_code
_entity_poly.pdbx_strand_id
1 'polypeptide(L)'
;MTQVLNPKRGYTGVIDEVRLLDFIQLSCLSKMSHSVLVESRHGKGDILVDSGSVIHAEADGLEGEGAFCEMLSWDGGRFQIGALPEERTASINRSWEYLLIEAIRYGNERAASTGAKGKCDSHSNGRGFSGIIEAIVLTDLVQLACMTRMDRVFVLESAGSVGKVYVRGGQVCHAEAGGLTGEDAFCELLKAEGGRFETLPYDGSIEPTIMKPWEYLLIDAVRFLDEQSGIPDDEEDEAGQDGEGSEEKNESLVQRLQRLKVSEKIRIAMTGDKESRVLLIRDSNRMVQLAIINNPRITEGEVTSIAYSRNVDEEVLRRIANNREWTKLYQVRSALAKNPKTPLAISIKMVQTLPANDLKEISRSKSVPAAVANAAKRHILQKR
;
A
#
# COMPACT_ATOMS: atom_id res chain seq x y z
N MET A 1 5.62 -30.77 22.68
CA MET A 1 6.87 -30.88 21.91
C MET A 1 6.96 -29.60 21.10
N THR A 2 7.73 -28.65 21.62
CA THR A 2 7.81 -27.25 21.18
C THR A 2 8.40 -27.20 19.78
N GLN A 3 7.62 -26.80 18.76
CA GLN A 3 8.17 -26.51 17.45
C GLN A 3 9.06 -25.27 17.56
N VAL A 4 10.36 -25.51 17.50
CA VAL A 4 11.39 -24.51 17.32
C VAL A 4 11.18 -23.89 15.94
N LEU A 5 10.86 -22.60 15.91
CA LEU A 5 10.77 -21.78 14.71
C LEU A 5 12.07 -21.93 13.89
N ASN A 6 11.95 -22.42 12.66
CA ASN A 6 13.07 -22.65 11.75
C ASN A 6 13.67 -21.29 11.30
N PRO A 7 14.94 -20.96 11.63
CA PRO A 7 15.51 -19.62 11.41
C PRO A 7 16.01 -19.37 9.98
N LYS A 8 15.40 -19.99 8.95
CA LYS A 8 15.87 -19.95 7.55
C LYS A 8 14.79 -19.56 6.53
N ARG A 9 13.76 -18.81 6.93
CA ARG A 9 12.80 -18.23 5.97
C ARG A 9 13.13 -16.77 5.72
N GLY A 10 13.17 -16.38 4.45
CA GLY A 10 13.42 -15.01 4.00
C GLY A 10 14.71 -14.82 3.20
N TYR A 11 14.79 -13.69 2.54
CA TYR A 11 15.92 -13.22 1.77
C TYR A 11 16.85 -12.36 2.63
N THR A 12 18.15 -12.44 2.35
CA THR A 12 19.16 -11.56 2.94
C THR A 12 19.88 -10.82 1.83
N GLY A 13 20.07 -9.52 1.97
CA GLY A 13 20.62 -8.72 0.88
C GLY A 13 20.89 -7.28 1.23
N VAL A 14 21.51 -6.59 0.28
CA VAL A 14 21.82 -5.17 0.38
C VAL A 14 20.78 -4.37 -0.37
N ILE A 15 20.27 -3.33 0.27
CA ILE A 15 19.38 -2.35 -0.33
C ILE A 15 20.03 -0.96 -0.27
N ASP A 16 19.96 -0.21 -1.35
CA ASP A 16 20.56 1.12 -1.45
C ASP A 16 19.49 2.19 -1.71
N GLU A 17 19.81 3.43 -1.33
CA GLU A 17 19.00 4.63 -1.56
C GLU A 17 17.61 4.61 -0.88
N VAL A 18 17.50 3.94 0.27
CA VAL A 18 16.24 3.84 1.04
C VAL A 18 16.17 4.88 2.14
N ARG A 19 15.02 5.54 2.31
CA ARG A 19 14.83 6.41 3.49
C ARG A 19 14.62 5.52 4.71
N LEU A 20 15.36 5.79 5.78
CA LEU A 20 15.19 5.07 7.05
C LEU A 20 13.74 5.07 7.53
N LEU A 21 13.03 6.19 7.34
CA LEU A 21 11.59 6.32 7.64
C LEU A 21 10.74 5.27 6.90
N ASP A 22 11.02 5.01 5.62
CA ASP A 22 10.24 4.04 4.84
C ASP A 22 10.48 2.62 5.32
N PHE A 23 11.73 2.30 5.68
CA PHE A 23 12.08 1.00 6.24
C PHE A 23 11.41 0.79 7.61
N ILE A 24 11.48 1.77 8.51
CA ILE A 24 10.79 1.69 9.82
C ILE A 24 9.27 1.56 9.64
N GLN A 25 8.68 2.30 8.69
CA GLN A 25 7.27 2.16 8.37
C GLN A 25 6.92 0.74 7.90
N LEU A 26 7.75 0.13 7.05
CA LEU A 26 7.58 -1.27 6.66
C LEU A 26 7.64 -2.19 7.88
N SER A 27 8.68 -2.06 8.70
CA SER A 27 8.87 -2.86 9.92
C SER A 27 7.63 -2.83 10.82
N CYS A 28 7.03 -1.65 10.97
CA CYS A 28 5.79 -1.45 11.72
C CYS A 28 4.59 -2.14 11.06
N LEU A 29 4.37 -1.92 9.76
CA LEU A 29 3.22 -2.48 9.03
C LEU A 29 3.27 -4.00 8.90
N SER A 30 4.45 -4.56 8.70
CA SER A 30 4.70 -6.00 8.62
C SER A 30 4.81 -6.67 10.00
N LYS A 31 4.55 -5.92 11.09
CA LYS A 31 4.61 -6.40 12.48
C LYS A 31 5.92 -7.09 12.85
N MET A 32 7.02 -6.61 12.29
CA MET A 32 8.33 -7.21 12.52
C MET A 32 8.83 -6.93 13.95
N SER A 33 9.71 -7.81 14.42
CA SER A 33 10.41 -7.71 15.70
C SER A 33 11.92 -7.78 15.46
N HIS A 34 12.62 -6.65 15.50
CA HIS A 34 14.06 -6.55 15.26
C HIS A 34 14.68 -5.28 15.84
N SER A 35 16.01 -5.27 15.96
CA SER A 35 16.79 -4.05 16.18
C SER A 35 17.25 -3.48 14.84
N VAL A 36 17.34 -2.15 14.76
CA VAL A 36 17.89 -1.42 13.61
C VAL A 36 19.05 -0.57 14.10
N LEU A 37 20.27 -1.00 13.82
CA LEU A 37 21.47 -0.21 14.07
C LEU A 37 21.64 0.78 12.93
N VAL A 38 21.77 2.06 13.24
CA VAL A 38 21.89 3.15 12.26
C VAL A 38 23.22 3.87 12.48
N GLU A 39 23.99 4.02 11.41
CA GLU A 39 25.24 4.78 11.40
C GLU A 39 25.19 5.88 10.34
N SER A 40 25.48 7.11 10.73
CA SER A 40 25.61 8.24 9.80
C SER A 40 26.87 9.04 10.11
N ARG A 41 27.17 10.05 9.27
CA ARG A 41 28.17 11.07 9.61
C ARG A 41 27.77 11.88 10.85
N HIS A 42 26.48 11.88 11.18
CA HIS A 42 25.92 12.63 12.30
C HIS A 42 26.04 11.88 13.64
N GLY A 43 26.28 10.57 13.62
CA GLY A 43 26.37 9.76 14.83
C GLY A 43 25.98 8.31 14.61
N LYS A 44 25.76 7.59 15.72
CA LYS A 44 25.26 6.23 15.72
C LYS A 44 24.07 6.12 16.66
N GLY A 45 23.12 5.27 16.31
CA GLY A 45 21.97 5.00 17.15
C GLY A 45 21.34 3.66 16.86
N ASP A 46 20.43 3.26 17.73
CA ASP A 46 19.67 2.03 17.62
C ASP A 46 18.16 2.31 17.73
N ILE A 47 17.37 1.53 17.00
CA ILE A 47 15.90 1.57 17.09
C ILE A 47 15.43 0.15 17.34
N LEU A 48 14.62 -0.04 18.38
CA LEU A 48 14.03 -1.34 18.68
C LEU A 48 12.57 -1.33 18.22
N VAL A 49 12.25 -2.25 17.32
CA VAL A 49 10.88 -2.50 16.84
C VAL A 49 10.44 -3.86 17.35
N ASP A 50 9.31 -3.93 18.05
CA ASP A 50 8.74 -5.17 18.54
C ASP A 50 7.28 -5.30 18.14
N SER A 51 6.96 -6.36 17.41
CA SER A 51 5.61 -6.69 16.91
C SER A 51 4.97 -5.50 16.18
N GLY A 52 5.79 -4.76 15.42
CA GLY A 52 5.39 -3.57 14.67
C GLY A 52 5.31 -2.27 15.47
N SER A 53 5.67 -2.28 16.75
CA SER A 53 5.71 -1.08 17.59
C SER A 53 7.16 -0.63 17.80
N VAL A 54 7.43 0.67 17.65
CA VAL A 54 8.73 1.24 18.05
C VAL A 54 8.72 1.38 19.56
N ILE A 55 9.55 0.60 20.27
CA ILE A 55 9.56 0.54 21.75
C ILE A 55 10.71 1.34 22.36
N HIS A 56 11.78 1.55 21.60
CA HIS A 56 12.98 2.24 22.07
C HIS A 56 13.73 2.87 20.89
N ALA A 57 14.44 3.95 21.19
CA ALA A 57 15.47 4.49 20.33
C ALA A 57 16.53 5.18 21.18
N GLU A 58 17.81 5.01 20.83
CA GLU A 58 18.93 5.73 21.44
C GLU A 58 19.84 6.27 20.34
N ALA A 59 20.33 7.50 20.48
CA ALA A 59 21.30 8.09 19.56
C ALA A 59 22.08 9.20 20.26
N ASP A 60 23.41 9.12 20.24
CA ASP A 60 24.33 10.14 20.75
C ASP A 60 23.94 10.73 22.14
N GLY A 61 23.52 9.88 23.07
CA GLY A 61 23.13 10.27 24.44
C GLY A 61 21.71 10.84 24.57
N LEU A 62 20.94 10.87 23.49
CA LEU A 62 19.49 11.01 23.53
C LEU A 62 18.84 9.63 23.64
N GLU A 63 17.73 9.56 24.37
CA GLU A 63 16.91 8.35 24.51
C GLU A 63 15.44 8.70 24.21
N GLY A 64 14.72 7.76 23.60
CA GLY A 64 13.29 7.85 23.34
C GLY A 64 12.94 8.59 22.05
N GLU A 65 11.81 9.30 22.07
CA GLU A 65 11.24 9.93 20.87
C GLU A 65 12.19 10.94 20.21
N GLY A 66 13.00 11.64 21.02
CA GLY A 66 13.99 12.60 20.52
C GLY A 66 15.12 11.94 19.73
N ALA A 67 15.65 10.82 20.22
CA ALA A 67 16.65 10.02 19.51
C ALA A 67 16.09 9.47 18.19
N PHE A 68 14.86 8.96 18.24
CA PHE A 68 14.14 8.49 17.06
C PHE A 68 14.01 9.59 16.00
N CYS A 69 13.49 10.77 16.38
CA CYS A 69 13.32 11.88 15.45
C CYS A 69 14.65 12.40 14.89
N GLU A 70 15.72 12.43 15.70
CA GLU A 70 17.05 12.83 15.25
C GLU A 70 17.56 11.87 14.18
N MET A 71 17.52 10.55 14.41
CA MET A 71 17.97 9.55 13.45
C MET A 71 17.19 9.60 12.13
N LEU A 72 15.87 9.77 12.19
CA LEU A 72 15.03 9.89 10.99
C LEU A 72 15.27 11.20 10.22
N SER A 73 15.93 12.19 10.83
CA SER A 73 16.31 13.45 10.18
C SER A 73 17.63 13.38 9.41
N TRP A 74 18.41 12.30 9.58
CA TRP A 74 19.69 12.12 8.88
C TRP A 74 19.50 11.96 7.37
N ASP A 75 20.37 12.58 6.57
CA ASP A 75 20.24 12.64 5.10
C ASP A 75 20.89 11.45 4.36
N GLY A 76 21.42 10.49 5.11
CA GLY A 76 22.01 9.25 4.62
C GLY A 76 22.86 8.56 5.68
N GLY A 77 23.27 7.34 5.37
CA GLY A 77 24.04 6.50 6.29
C GLY A 77 23.95 5.02 5.93
N ARG A 78 24.34 4.18 6.89
CA ARG A 78 24.13 2.74 6.85
C ARG A 78 23.16 2.30 7.91
N PHE A 79 22.36 1.28 7.62
CA PHE A 79 21.63 0.56 8.66
C PHE A 79 21.86 -0.94 8.56
N GLN A 80 21.73 -1.63 9.69
CA GLN A 80 21.79 -3.08 9.76
C GLN A 80 20.67 -3.57 10.68
N ILE A 81 19.95 -4.59 10.23
CA ILE A 81 18.94 -5.26 11.04
C ILE A 81 19.64 -6.32 11.90
N GLY A 82 19.24 -6.41 13.16
CA GLY A 82 19.65 -7.47 14.07
C GLY A 82 18.48 -8.07 14.84
N ALA A 83 18.78 -9.12 15.61
CA ALA A 83 17.81 -9.66 16.55
C ALA A 83 17.46 -8.62 17.63
N LEU A 84 16.23 -8.72 18.17
CA LEU A 84 15.89 -7.96 19.38
C LEU A 84 16.72 -8.47 20.56
N PRO A 85 17.25 -7.57 21.40
CA PRO A 85 17.91 -7.97 22.65
C PRO A 85 16.91 -8.66 23.61
N GLU A 86 17.43 -9.56 24.46
CA GLU A 86 16.63 -10.26 25.48
C GLU A 86 16.09 -9.30 26.54
N GLU A 87 16.95 -8.39 27.02
CA GLU A 87 16.55 -7.30 27.90
C GLU A 87 16.12 -6.09 27.06
N ARG A 88 14.87 -5.65 27.24
CA ARG A 88 14.26 -4.57 26.46
C ARG A 88 13.99 -3.39 27.36
N THR A 89 14.64 -2.27 27.06
CA THR A 89 14.26 -0.95 27.58
C THR A 89 13.10 -0.42 26.74
N ALA A 90 12.06 0.09 27.39
CA ALA A 90 10.96 0.76 26.70
C ALA A 90 11.02 2.25 27.02
N SER A 91 11.48 3.05 26.07
CA SER A 91 11.59 4.52 26.21
C SER A 91 10.55 5.27 25.39
N ILE A 92 9.77 4.56 24.58
CA ILE A 92 8.75 5.10 23.68
C ILE A 92 7.42 4.40 23.96
N ASN A 93 6.39 5.18 24.26
CA ASN A 93 5.04 4.68 24.57
C ASN A 93 3.96 5.19 23.58
N ARG A 94 4.35 6.00 22.59
CA ARG A 94 3.44 6.53 21.57
C ARG A 94 3.32 5.58 20.39
N SER A 95 2.24 5.73 19.62
CA SER A 95 2.08 4.95 18.39
C SER A 95 3.12 5.37 17.35
N TRP A 96 3.59 4.42 16.54
CA TRP A 96 4.60 4.69 15.52
C TRP A 96 4.11 5.70 14.50
N GLU A 97 2.80 5.76 14.20
CA GLU A 97 2.22 6.77 13.29
C GLU A 97 2.43 8.19 13.82
N TYR A 98 2.27 8.38 15.14
CA TYR A 98 2.54 9.66 15.78
C TYR A 98 4.03 10.02 15.67
N LEU A 99 4.92 9.06 15.94
CA LEU A 99 6.37 9.27 15.86
C LEU A 99 6.82 9.64 14.45
N LEU A 100 6.27 9.01 13.41
CA LEU A 100 6.61 9.35 12.02
C LEU A 100 6.16 10.77 11.66
N ILE A 101 4.96 11.17 12.09
CA ILE A 101 4.48 12.55 11.89
C ILE A 101 5.40 13.55 12.60
N GLU A 102 5.77 13.26 13.85
CA GLU A 102 6.64 14.13 14.63
C GLU A 102 8.06 14.20 14.08
N ALA A 103 8.63 13.08 13.60
CA ALA A 103 9.92 13.04 12.93
C ALA A 103 9.96 13.89 11.65
N ILE A 104 8.88 13.87 10.85
CA ILE A 104 8.74 14.73 9.66
C ILE A 104 8.69 16.20 10.07
N ARG A 105 7.96 16.55 11.13
CA ARG A 105 7.90 17.92 11.65
C ARG A 105 9.26 18.38 12.16
N TYR A 106 9.92 17.56 12.97
CA TYR A 106 11.25 17.80 13.51
C TYR A 106 12.29 18.06 12.41
N GLY A 107 12.32 17.23 11.36
CA GLY A 107 13.21 17.42 10.21
C GLY A 107 12.95 18.73 9.46
N ASN A 108 11.68 19.11 9.26
CA ASN A 108 11.31 20.36 8.60
C ASN A 108 11.74 21.60 9.41
N GLU A 109 11.60 21.56 10.74
CA GLU A 109 12.01 22.65 11.63
C GLU A 109 13.54 22.82 11.67
N ARG A 110 14.30 21.72 11.63
CA ARG A 110 15.77 21.75 11.46
C ARG A 110 16.22 22.30 10.11
N ALA A 111 15.53 21.93 9.02
CA ALA A 111 15.83 22.48 7.70
C ALA A 111 15.57 23.99 7.63
N ALA A 112 14.52 24.47 8.31
CA ALA A 112 14.17 25.89 8.38
C ALA A 112 15.17 26.71 9.21
N SER A 113 15.69 26.16 10.32
CA SER A 113 16.65 26.83 11.20
C SER A 113 18.08 26.87 10.66
N THR A 114 18.48 25.90 9.84
CA THR A 114 19.81 25.83 9.21
C THR A 114 19.94 26.64 7.93
N GLY A 115 18.88 27.33 7.48
CA GLY A 115 18.93 28.17 6.28
C GLY A 115 19.11 27.40 4.96
N ALA A 116 18.98 26.08 4.98
CA ALA A 116 19.05 25.22 3.80
C ALA A 116 17.77 25.39 2.96
N LYS A 117 17.70 26.49 2.21
CA LYS A 117 16.70 26.71 1.15
C LYS A 117 17.02 25.79 -0.03
N GLY A 118 16.71 24.51 0.14
CA GLY A 118 16.75 23.50 -0.91
C GLY A 118 15.34 22.94 -1.07
N LYS A 119 14.65 23.39 -2.12
CA LYS A 119 13.51 22.73 -2.76
C LYS A 119 13.35 21.27 -2.31
N CYS A 120 12.23 20.96 -1.66
CA CYS A 120 11.67 19.61 -1.70
C CYS A 120 11.21 19.34 -3.15
N ASP A 121 12.18 19.26 -4.08
CA ASP A 121 11.99 18.61 -5.36
C ASP A 121 11.99 17.12 -5.05
N SER A 122 10.89 16.45 -5.38
CA SER A 122 10.60 15.05 -5.08
C SER A 122 11.52 14.03 -5.76
N HIS A 123 12.63 14.45 -6.37
CA HIS A 123 13.59 13.58 -7.05
C HIS A 123 14.98 14.25 -7.00
N SER A 124 15.75 14.07 -5.92
CA SER A 124 17.18 14.41 -5.92
C SER A 124 18.02 13.17 -5.66
N ASN A 125 18.78 12.80 -6.69
CA ASN A 125 19.86 11.81 -6.69
C ASN A 125 20.71 11.89 -5.41
N GLY A 126 20.87 10.75 -4.73
CA GLY A 126 21.96 10.52 -3.77
C GLY A 126 21.66 10.73 -2.28
N ARG A 127 20.40 10.91 -1.87
CA ARG A 127 20.01 10.94 -0.43
C ARG A 127 19.24 9.68 -0.06
N GLY A 128 19.92 8.76 0.62
CA GLY A 128 19.29 7.56 1.15
C GLY A 128 20.29 6.77 1.98
N PHE A 129 19.76 5.85 2.76
CA PHE A 129 20.54 4.87 3.47
C PHE A 129 20.80 3.65 2.58
N SER A 130 21.97 3.05 2.75
CA SER A 130 22.25 1.69 2.30
C SER A 130 22.21 0.75 3.49
N GLY A 131 21.55 -0.40 3.41
CA GLY A 131 21.46 -1.29 4.56
C GLY A 131 21.45 -2.76 4.20
N ILE A 132 21.83 -3.57 5.19
CA ILE A 132 21.74 -5.02 5.13
C ILE A 132 20.42 -5.43 5.77
N ILE A 133 19.57 -6.07 4.99
CA ILE A 133 18.31 -6.65 5.44
C ILE A 133 18.52 -8.15 5.58
N GLU A 134 18.13 -8.71 6.72
CA GLU A 134 18.19 -10.14 6.99
C GLU A 134 16.79 -10.73 7.11
N ALA A 135 16.59 -11.93 6.54
CA ALA A 135 15.37 -12.73 6.68
C ALA A 135 14.05 -12.01 6.27
N ILE A 136 14.09 -11.14 5.25
CA ILE A 136 12.88 -10.49 4.73
C ILE A 136 12.13 -11.42 3.76
N VAL A 137 10.83 -11.60 3.94
CA VAL A 137 10.03 -12.36 2.96
C VAL A 137 9.82 -11.54 1.68
N LEU A 138 9.69 -12.20 0.54
CA LEU A 138 9.55 -11.52 -0.76
C LEU A 138 8.35 -10.56 -0.80
N THR A 139 7.25 -10.90 -0.13
CA THR A 139 6.06 -10.03 -0.04
C THR A 139 6.39 -8.68 0.59
N ASP A 140 7.16 -8.67 1.68
CA ASP A 140 7.59 -7.46 2.38
C ASP A 140 8.62 -6.69 1.56
N LEU A 141 9.52 -7.37 0.87
CA LEU A 141 10.50 -6.74 -0.04
C LEU A 141 9.80 -6.00 -1.19
N VAL A 142 8.78 -6.62 -1.79
CA VAL A 142 7.96 -6.01 -2.83
C VAL A 142 7.16 -4.84 -2.27
N GLN A 143 6.56 -4.99 -1.09
CA GLN A 143 5.84 -3.91 -0.40
C GLN A 143 6.76 -2.72 -0.14
N LEU A 144 7.97 -2.95 0.37
CA LEU A 144 8.98 -1.91 0.59
C LEU A 144 9.28 -1.16 -0.72
N ALA A 145 9.56 -1.88 -1.80
CA ALA A 145 9.87 -1.31 -3.10
C ALA A 145 8.71 -0.47 -3.67
N CYS A 146 7.47 -0.98 -3.55
CA CYS A 146 6.30 -0.31 -4.10
C CYS A 146 5.89 0.92 -3.29
N MET A 147 5.96 0.85 -1.95
CA MET A 147 5.63 1.98 -1.07
C MET A 147 6.62 3.13 -1.18
N THR A 148 7.90 2.81 -1.30
CA THR A 148 8.98 3.79 -1.49
C THR A 148 8.98 4.41 -2.89
N ARG A 149 8.25 3.81 -3.85
CA ARG A 149 8.27 4.17 -5.28
C ARG A 149 9.67 4.14 -5.87
N MET A 150 10.48 3.16 -5.47
CA MET A 150 11.81 2.95 -6.02
C MET A 150 11.72 2.26 -7.38
N ASP A 151 12.25 2.93 -8.40
CA ASP A 151 12.39 2.36 -9.74
C ASP A 151 13.66 1.49 -9.78
N ARG A 152 13.51 0.21 -9.43
CA ARG A 152 14.62 -0.73 -9.26
C ARG A 152 14.25 -2.14 -9.70
N VAL A 153 15.28 -2.93 -9.96
CA VAL A 153 15.20 -4.37 -10.23
C VAL A 153 15.72 -5.10 -9.01
N PHE A 154 14.91 -5.97 -8.44
CA PHE A 154 15.31 -6.86 -7.35
C PHE A 154 15.72 -8.18 -7.96
N VAL A 155 17.01 -8.50 -7.88
CA VAL A 155 17.56 -9.77 -8.32
C VAL A 155 17.55 -10.72 -7.12
N LEU A 156 16.87 -11.84 -7.27
CA LEU A 156 16.62 -12.83 -6.23
C LEU A 156 17.33 -14.13 -6.60
N GLU A 157 18.19 -14.62 -5.72
CA GLU A 157 18.91 -15.88 -5.89
C GLU A 157 18.48 -16.87 -4.81
N SER A 158 17.92 -18.01 -5.21
CA SER A 158 17.44 -19.05 -4.30
C SER A 158 17.71 -20.45 -4.85
N ALA A 159 18.37 -21.31 -4.06
CA ALA A 159 18.58 -22.73 -4.32
C ALA A 159 18.92 -23.12 -5.79
N GLY A 160 19.80 -22.35 -6.46
CA GLY A 160 20.22 -22.62 -7.84
C GLY A 160 19.33 -21.99 -8.92
N SER A 161 18.32 -21.22 -8.54
CA SER A 161 17.50 -20.40 -9.43
C SER A 161 17.79 -18.91 -9.20
N VAL A 162 17.76 -18.14 -10.28
CA VAL A 162 17.82 -16.69 -10.24
C VAL A 162 16.54 -16.18 -10.88
N GLY A 163 15.89 -15.22 -10.22
CA GLY A 163 14.80 -14.49 -10.82
C GLY A 163 14.88 -13.00 -10.49
N LYS A 164 14.02 -12.23 -11.14
CA LYS A 164 14.04 -10.77 -11.09
C LYS A 164 12.63 -10.24 -10.92
N VAL A 165 12.47 -9.23 -10.08
CA VAL A 165 11.24 -8.45 -9.95
C VAL A 165 11.54 -7.00 -10.32
N TYR A 166 10.81 -6.47 -11.27
CA TYR A 166 10.98 -5.10 -11.76
C TYR A 166 9.91 -4.21 -11.16
N VAL A 167 10.34 -3.17 -10.44
CA VAL A 167 9.46 -2.20 -9.79
C VAL A 167 9.65 -0.84 -10.46
N ARG A 168 8.53 -0.21 -10.82
CA ARG A 168 8.49 1.10 -11.46
C ARG A 168 7.26 1.89 -11.00
N GLY A 169 7.44 3.14 -10.60
CA GLY A 169 6.37 4.04 -10.21
C GLY A 169 5.57 3.55 -9.00
N GLY A 170 6.18 2.74 -8.13
CA GLY A 170 5.52 2.10 -6.99
C GLY A 170 4.60 0.94 -7.38
N GLN A 171 4.91 0.23 -8.47
CA GLN A 171 4.19 -0.95 -8.94
C GLN A 171 5.18 -2.00 -9.45
N VAL A 172 4.85 -3.27 -9.28
CA VAL A 172 5.54 -4.36 -9.98
C VAL A 172 5.09 -4.36 -11.43
N CYS A 173 5.99 -4.11 -12.37
CA CYS A 173 5.66 -4.03 -13.80
C CYS A 173 6.07 -5.25 -14.61
N HIS A 174 7.05 -6.03 -14.11
CA HIS A 174 7.56 -7.24 -14.77
C HIS A 174 8.19 -8.18 -13.74
N ALA A 175 8.25 -9.47 -14.06
CA ALA A 175 9.01 -10.45 -13.30
C ALA A 175 9.52 -11.57 -14.23
N GLU A 176 10.65 -12.17 -13.87
CA GLU A 176 11.31 -13.25 -14.61
C GLU A 176 11.80 -14.32 -13.61
N ALA A 177 11.51 -15.59 -13.87
CA ALA A 177 12.00 -16.69 -13.04
C ALA A 177 11.89 -18.02 -13.79
N GLY A 178 12.96 -18.82 -13.80
CA GLY A 178 12.90 -20.18 -14.35
C GLY A 178 12.42 -20.28 -15.81
N GLY A 179 12.63 -19.24 -16.62
CA GLY A 179 12.14 -19.16 -18.00
C GLY A 179 10.68 -18.71 -18.15
N LEU A 180 9.97 -18.48 -17.04
CA LEU A 180 8.66 -17.84 -17.01
C LEU A 180 8.82 -16.32 -17.00
N THR A 181 7.76 -15.60 -17.41
CA THR A 181 7.69 -14.14 -17.40
C THR A 181 6.33 -13.65 -16.89
N GLY A 182 6.31 -12.47 -16.26
CA GLY A 182 5.07 -11.85 -15.79
C GLY A 182 4.52 -12.45 -14.51
N GLU A 183 3.19 -12.55 -14.38
CA GLU A 183 2.54 -12.99 -13.14
C GLU A 183 2.97 -14.40 -12.73
N ASP A 184 3.11 -15.32 -13.69
CA ASP A 184 3.55 -16.71 -13.42
C ASP A 184 4.97 -16.77 -12.85
N ALA A 185 5.88 -15.94 -13.37
CA ALA A 185 7.23 -15.81 -12.83
C ALA A 185 7.23 -15.25 -11.41
N PHE A 186 6.37 -14.26 -11.15
CA PHE A 186 6.23 -13.68 -9.82
C PHE A 186 5.68 -14.70 -8.80
N CYS A 187 4.68 -15.49 -9.18
CA CYS A 187 4.17 -16.59 -8.36
C CYS A 187 5.24 -17.65 -8.09
N GLU A 188 6.07 -17.98 -9.09
CA GLU A 188 7.19 -18.91 -8.92
C GLU A 188 8.21 -18.38 -7.90
N LEU A 189 8.56 -17.10 -7.96
CA LEU A 189 9.47 -16.46 -7.01
C LEU A 189 8.96 -16.49 -5.56
N LEU A 190 7.64 -16.46 -5.36
CA LEU A 190 7.04 -16.52 -4.03
C LEU A 190 7.06 -17.93 -3.41
N LYS A 191 7.28 -18.98 -4.19
CA LYS A 191 7.47 -20.35 -3.68
C LYS A 191 8.80 -20.53 -2.96
N ALA A 192 9.78 -19.68 -3.25
CA ALA A 192 11.10 -19.77 -2.63
C ALA A 192 11.03 -19.42 -1.14
N GLU A 193 11.56 -20.30 -0.28
CA GLU A 193 11.57 -20.07 1.17
C GLU A 193 12.53 -18.96 1.61
N GLY A 194 13.45 -18.55 0.73
CA GLY A 194 14.46 -17.54 1.04
C GLY A 194 15.63 -17.58 0.08
N GLY A 195 16.63 -16.71 0.30
CA GLY A 195 17.73 -16.59 -0.64
C GLY A 195 18.60 -15.36 -0.40
N ARG A 196 19.34 -14.95 -1.43
CA ARG A 196 20.02 -13.66 -1.47
C ARG A 196 19.30 -12.71 -2.39
N PHE A 197 19.36 -11.42 -2.08
CA PHE A 197 18.90 -10.40 -3.02
C PHE A 197 19.90 -9.27 -3.16
N GLU A 198 19.86 -8.63 -4.33
CA GLU A 198 20.52 -7.37 -4.61
C GLU A 198 19.59 -6.47 -5.41
N THR A 199 19.89 -5.17 -5.43
CA THR A 199 19.10 -4.21 -6.20
C THR A 199 19.92 -3.56 -7.30
N LEU A 200 19.34 -3.48 -8.49
CA LEU A 200 19.92 -2.79 -9.65
C LEU A 200 19.02 -1.62 -10.04
N PRO A 201 19.57 -0.53 -10.62
CA PRO A 201 18.77 0.53 -11.19
C PRO A 201 17.86 0.00 -12.30
N TYR A 202 16.61 0.48 -12.36
CA TYR A 202 15.72 0.20 -13.49
C TYR A 202 16.04 1.16 -14.64
N ASP A 203 16.46 0.62 -15.79
CA ASP A 203 16.89 1.39 -16.97
C ASP A 203 15.76 1.67 -17.98
N GLY A 204 14.55 1.13 -17.74
CA GLY A 204 13.41 1.29 -18.64
C GLY A 204 13.44 0.39 -19.88
N SER A 205 14.35 -0.58 -19.96
CA SER A 205 14.54 -1.40 -21.16
C SER A 205 13.46 -2.48 -21.36
N ILE A 206 12.57 -2.68 -20.40
CA ILE A 206 11.63 -3.81 -20.37
C ILE A 206 10.19 -3.34 -20.53
N GLU A 207 9.48 -3.99 -21.44
CA GLU A 207 8.03 -3.83 -21.62
C GLU A 207 7.27 -4.44 -20.43
N PRO A 208 6.33 -3.70 -19.81
CA PRO A 208 5.54 -4.23 -18.71
C PRO A 208 4.71 -5.45 -19.12
N THR A 209 4.78 -6.53 -18.34
CA THR A 209 3.92 -7.71 -18.52
C THR A 209 2.95 -7.93 -17.37
N ILE A 210 3.10 -7.17 -16.28
CA ILE A 210 2.21 -7.18 -15.12
C ILE A 210 1.48 -5.84 -15.07
N MET A 211 0.16 -5.88 -15.24
CA MET A 211 -0.70 -4.70 -15.24
C MET A 211 -1.56 -4.59 -13.97
N LYS A 212 -1.67 -5.68 -13.22
CA LYS A 212 -2.39 -5.71 -11.94
C LYS A 212 -1.62 -4.89 -10.90
N PRO A 213 -2.32 -4.15 -10.03
CA PRO A 213 -1.64 -3.52 -8.90
C PRO A 213 -0.98 -4.58 -8.00
N TRP A 214 0.21 -4.27 -7.49
CA TRP A 214 1.03 -5.23 -6.74
C TRP A 214 0.30 -5.82 -5.52
N GLU A 215 -0.62 -5.08 -4.91
CA GLU A 215 -1.43 -5.57 -3.78
C GLU A 215 -2.28 -6.78 -4.20
N TYR A 216 -2.82 -6.78 -5.42
CA TYR A 216 -3.57 -7.92 -5.97
C TYR A 216 -2.64 -9.06 -6.34
N LEU A 217 -1.47 -8.74 -6.89
CA LEU A 217 -0.47 -9.74 -7.25
C LEU A 217 -0.06 -10.55 -6.01
N LEU A 218 0.12 -9.90 -4.85
CA LEU A 218 0.39 -10.60 -3.59
C LEU A 218 -0.78 -11.46 -3.10
N ILE A 219 -2.02 -10.96 -3.17
CA ILE A 219 -3.20 -11.73 -2.75
C ILE A 219 -3.41 -12.96 -3.63
N ASP A 220 -3.34 -12.79 -4.96
CA ASP A 220 -3.49 -13.88 -5.93
C ASP A 220 -2.39 -14.93 -5.70
N ALA A 221 -1.15 -14.50 -5.47
CA ALA A 221 -0.03 -15.42 -5.30
C ALA A 221 -0.04 -16.16 -3.95
N VAL A 222 -0.38 -15.50 -2.84
CA VAL A 222 -0.53 -16.17 -1.53
C VAL A 222 -1.65 -17.21 -1.60
N ARG A 223 -2.78 -16.88 -2.24
CA ARG A 223 -3.87 -17.84 -2.45
C ARG A 223 -3.41 -19.05 -3.27
N PHE A 224 -2.65 -18.81 -4.33
CA PHE A 224 -2.14 -19.88 -5.18
C PHE A 224 -1.14 -20.79 -4.46
N LEU A 225 -0.34 -20.23 -3.53
CA LEU A 225 0.52 -21.01 -2.65
C LEU A 225 -0.29 -21.86 -1.68
N ASP A 226 -1.34 -21.32 -1.06
CA ASP A 226 -2.23 -22.08 -0.16
C ASP A 226 -2.95 -23.22 -0.91
N GLU A 227 -3.41 -22.98 -2.14
CA GLU A 227 -4.06 -23.98 -3.00
C GLU A 227 -3.10 -25.14 -3.41
N GLN A 228 -1.78 -24.90 -3.50
CA GLN A 228 -0.78 -25.94 -3.78
C GLN A 228 -0.21 -26.64 -2.54
N SER A 229 -0.34 -26.03 -1.35
CA SER A 229 0.31 -26.50 -0.12
C SER A 229 -0.43 -27.63 0.60
N GLY A 230 -1.61 -28.04 0.14
CA GLY A 230 -2.26 -29.27 0.64
C GLY A 230 -2.50 -29.25 2.15
N ILE A 231 -3.24 -28.26 2.63
CA ILE A 231 -4.10 -28.44 3.79
C ILE A 231 -5.52 -28.32 3.23
N PRO A 232 -6.33 -29.40 3.25
CA PRO A 232 -7.75 -29.23 3.03
C PRO A 232 -8.24 -28.36 4.19
N ASP A 233 -8.74 -27.17 3.87
CA ASP A 233 -9.78 -26.60 4.72
C ASP A 233 -10.98 -27.52 4.56
N ASP A 234 -11.01 -28.61 5.35
CA ASP A 234 -12.21 -29.39 5.62
C ASP A 234 -13.21 -28.45 6.33
N GLU A 235 -13.90 -27.64 5.54
CA GLU A 235 -15.35 -27.55 5.66
C GLU A 235 -15.91 -28.03 4.32
N GLU A 236 -16.05 -29.35 4.23
CA GLU A 236 -16.99 -30.00 3.31
C GLU A 236 -18.36 -29.33 3.47
N ASP A 237 -18.94 -28.91 2.35
CA ASP A 237 -20.30 -29.33 2.06
C ASP A 237 -20.36 -29.78 0.60
N GLU A 238 -20.67 -31.06 0.48
CA GLU A 238 -20.74 -31.87 -0.72
C GLU A 238 -21.69 -31.32 -1.79
N ALA A 239 -21.31 -31.52 -3.04
CA ALA A 239 -22.25 -32.07 -4.02
C ALA A 239 -21.45 -32.82 -5.09
N GLY A 240 -21.40 -34.14 -4.92
CA GLY A 240 -20.86 -35.08 -5.90
C GLY A 240 -21.62 -35.03 -7.22
N GLN A 241 -20.92 -35.44 -8.28
CA GLN A 241 -21.54 -35.84 -9.53
C GLN A 241 -22.22 -37.18 -9.32
N ASP A 242 -23.53 -37.26 -9.58
CA ASP A 242 -24.19 -38.34 -10.33
C ASP A 242 -25.68 -38.02 -10.53
N GLY A 243 -26.15 -38.17 -11.77
CA GLY A 243 -27.50 -38.63 -12.13
C GLY A 243 -28.76 -37.84 -11.73
N GLU A 244 -29.38 -37.21 -12.74
CA GLU A 244 -30.83 -37.05 -12.95
C GLU A 244 -31.66 -36.15 -12.00
N GLY A 245 -32.26 -35.10 -12.61
CA GLY A 245 -33.59 -34.61 -12.22
C GLY A 245 -33.63 -33.32 -11.38
N SER A 246 -33.70 -32.19 -12.09
CA SER A 246 -34.53 -31.00 -11.77
C SER A 246 -34.65 -30.55 -10.30
N GLU A 247 -33.94 -29.46 -9.94
CA GLU A 247 -34.46 -28.31 -9.20
C GLU A 247 -33.34 -27.26 -9.02
N GLU A 248 -33.02 -26.54 -10.11
CA GLU A 248 -32.21 -25.32 -10.05
C GLU A 248 -32.98 -24.26 -9.23
N LYS A 249 -32.72 -24.22 -7.92
CA LYS A 249 -33.14 -23.10 -7.09
C LYS A 249 -32.47 -21.84 -7.63
N ASN A 250 -33.34 -20.95 -8.09
CA ASN A 250 -33.11 -19.60 -8.56
C ASN A 250 -32.43 -18.75 -7.47
N GLU A 251 -31.15 -19.03 -7.15
CA GLU A 251 -30.39 -18.23 -6.21
C GLU A 251 -30.16 -16.85 -6.80
N SER A 252 -30.60 -15.83 -6.08
CA SER A 252 -30.36 -14.44 -6.47
C SER A 252 -28.86 -14.19 -6.54
N LEU A 253 -28.39 -13.49 -7.59
CA LEU A 253 -26.99 -13.07 -7.73
C LEU A 253 -26.46 -12.41 -6.45
N VAL A 254 -27.32 -11.70 -5.72
CA VAL A 254 -26.98 -11.09 -4.43
C VAL A 254 -26.63 -12.13 -3.36
N GLN A 255 -27.43 -13.20 -3.25
CA GLN A 255 -27.20 -14.27 -2.28
C GLN A 255 -25.93 -15.04 -2.60
N ARG A 256 -25.68 -15.30 -3.88
CA ARG A 256 -24.45 -15.93 -4.35
C ARG A 256 -23.24 -15.08 -3.99
N LEU A 257 -23.25 -13.78 -4.33
CA LEU A 257 -22.12 -12.88 -4.05
C LEU A 257 -21.86 -12.71 -2.55
N GLN A 258 -22.88 -12.75 -1.70
CA GLN A 258 -22.71 -12.60 -0.25
C GLN A 258 -21.98 -13.78 0.40
N ARG A 259 -22.16 -15.00 -0.13
CA ARG A 259 -21.51 -16.22 0.39
C ARG A 259 -20.04 -16.35 -0.01
N LEU A 260 -19.62 -15.66 -1.06
CA LEU A 260 -18.25 -15.77 -1.58
C LEU A 260 -17.21 -15.25 -0.59
N LYS A 261 -16.03 -15.89 -0.60
CA LYS A 261 -14.86 -15.41 0.12
C LYS A 261 -14.37 -14.08 -0.51
N VAL A 262 -13.67 -13.26 0.26
CA VAL A 262 -13.18 -11.93 -0.19
C VAL A 262 -12.36 -12.02 -1.48
N SER A 263 -11.50 -13.04 -1.60
CA SER A 263 -10.66 -13.27 -2.79
C SER A 263 -11.47 -13.56 -4.06
N GLU A 264 -12.60 -14.28 -3.92
CA GLU A 264 -13.49 -14.57 -5.04
C GLU A 264 -14.30 -13.36 -5.46
N LYS A 265 -14.75 -12.57 -4.48
CA LYS A 265 -15.39 -11.26 -4.74
C LYS A 265 -14.44 -10.33 -5.49
N ILE A 266 -13.16 -10.30 -5.13
CA ILE A 266 -12.13 -9.52 -5.85
C ILE A 266 -11.99 -10.02 -7.29
N ARG A 267 -11.93 -11.35 -7.51
CA ARG A 267 -11.87 -11.91 -8.87
C ARG A 267 -13.08 -11.48 -9.71
N ILE A 268 -14.28 -11.63 -9.17
CA ILE A 268 -15.52 -11.21 -9.85
C ILE A 268 -15.55 -9.70 -10.07
N ALA A 269 -15.03 -8.90 -9.15
CA ALA A 269 -14.89 -7.46 -9.34
C ALA A 269 -14.01 -7.11 -10.55
N MET A 270 -13.03 -7.95 -10.91
CA MET A 270 -12.09 -7.75 -12.02
C MET A 270 -12.55 -8.39 -13.35
N THR A 271 -13.08 -9.62 -13.31
CA THR A 271 -13.44 -10.38 -14.51
C THR A 271 -14.94 -10.48 -14.75
N GLY A 272 -15.74 -10.22 -13.72
CA GLY A 272 -17.18 -10.36 -13.75
C GLY A 272 -17.90 -9.27 -14.54
N ASP A 273 -19.21 -9.47 -14.65
CA ASP A 273 -20.14 -8.59 -15.32
C ASP A 273 -20.40 -7.30 -14.53
N LYS A 274 -21.09 -6.35 -15.17
CA LYS A 274 -21.40 -5.03 -14.58
C LYS A 274 -22.33 -5.14 -13.37
N GLU A 275 -23.28 -6.07 -13.36
CA GLU A 275 -24.25 -6.20 -12.27
C GLU A 275 -23.54 -6.68 -10.99
N SER A 276 -22.65 -7.66 -11.13
CA SER A 276 -21.80 -8.11 -10.03
C SER A 276 -20.98 -6.97 -9.41
N ARG A 277 -20.38 -6.08 -10.23
CA ARG A 277 -19.61 -4.93 -9.72
C ARG A 277 -20.48 -3.91 -8.99
N VAL A 278 -21.68 -3.63 -9.49
CA VAL A 278 -22.64 -2.70 -8.85
C VAL A 278 -23.09 -3.23 -7.48
N LEU A 279 -23.20 -4.55 -7.33
CA LEU A 279 -23.51 -5.18 -6.05
C LEU A 279 -22.30 -5.16 -5.11
N LEU A 280 -21.12 -5.53 -5.60
CA LEU A 280 -19.89 -5.64 -4.83
C LEU A 280 -19.31 -4.31 -4.36
N ILE A 281 -19.63 -3.17 -4.99
CA ILE A 281 -19.14 -1.86 -4.51
C ILE A 281 -19.63 -1.53 -3.10
N ARG A 282 -20.74 -2.13 -2.67
CA ARG A 282 -21.31 -1.94 -1.34
C ARG A 282 -20.73 -2.91 -0.30
N ASP A 283 -19.79 -3.77 -0.69
CA ASP A 283 -19.17 -4.74 0.20
C ASP A 283 -18.41 -4.04 1.33
N SER A 284 -18.34 -4.66 2.51
CA SER A 284 -17.67 -4.09 3.67
C SER A 284 -16.15 -4.05 3.52
N ASN A 285 -15.59 -4.90 2.66
CA ASN A 285 -14.15 -5.00 2.48
C ASN A 285 -13.64 -3.97 1.46
N ARG A 286 -12.79 -3.06 1.94
CA ARG A 286 -12.13 -2.03 1.12
C ARG A 286 -11.41 -2.59 -0.12
N MET A 287 -10.79 -3.77 -0.02
CA MET A 287 -10.04 -4.38 -1.13
C MET A 287 -10.94 -4.76 -2.30
N VAL A 288 -12.16 -5.23 -2.03
CA VAL A 288 -13.17 -5.53 -3.05
C VAL A 288 -13.57 -4.25 -3.77
N GLN A 289 -13.81 -3.17 -3.03
CA GLN A 289 -14.19 -1.88 -3.63
C GLN A 289 -13.06 -1.29 -4.50
N LEU A 290 -11.81 -1.38 -4.03
CA LEU A 290 -10.64 -0.96 -4.80
C LEU A 290 -10.47 -1.81 -6.07
N ALA A 291 -10.82 -3.10 -6.03
CA ALA A 291 -10.70 -3.99 -7.20
C ALA A 291 -11.63 -3.52 -8.31
N ILE A 292 -12.86 -3.14 -7.97
CA ILE A 292 -13.83 -2.62 -8.93
C ILE A 292 -13.29 -1.36 -9.63
N ILE A 293 -12.69 -0.45 -8.86
CA ILE A 293 -12.16 0.82 -9.40
C ILE A 293 -10.93 0.62 -10.29
N ASN A 294 -10.09 -0.38 -9.97
CA ASN A 294 -8.93 -0.72 -10.79
C ASN A 294 -9.28 -1.66 -11.95
N ASN A 295 -10.56 -2.01 -12.14
CA ASN A 295 -10.98 -2.89 -13.24
C ASN A 295 -10.71 -2.20 -14.60
N PRO A 296 -10.00 -2.85 -15.54
CA PRO A 296 -9.66 -2.26 -16.83
C PRO A 296 -10.88 -1.98 -17.73
N ARG A 297 -12.04 -2.58 -17.43
CA ARG A 297 -13.31 -2.45 -18.16
C ARG A 297 -14.32 -1.57 -17.42
N ILE A 298 -13.92 -0.85 -16.37
CA ILE A 298 -14.84 0.04 -15.65
C ILE A 298 -15.32 1.17 -16.58
N THR A 299 -16.62 1.42 -16.59
CA THR A 299 -17.21 2.49 -17.41
C THR A 299 -17.30 3.82 -16.64
N GLU A 300 -17.29 4.94 -17.36
CA GLU A 300 -17.48 6.28 -16.77
C GLU A 300 -18.80 6.41 -15.99
N GLY A 301 -19.84 5.73 -16.47
CA GLY A 301 -21.13 5.67 -15.80
C GLY A 301 -21.06 4.97 -14.44
N GLU A 302 -20.32 3.86 -14.35
CA GLU A 302 -20.06 3.17 -13.07
C GLU A 302 -19.29 4.08 -12.12
N VAL A 303 -18.19 4.68 -12.58
CA VAL A 303 -17.38 5.60 -11.75
C VAL A 303 -18.23 6.75 -11.19
N THR A 304 -19.12 7.31 -12.01
CA THR A 304 -20.04 8.37 -11.58
C THR A 304 -21.00 7.84 -10.49
N SER A 305 -21.61 6.68 -10.70
CA SER A 305 -22.48 6.06 -9.69
C SER A 305 -21.76 5.75 -8.38
N ILE A 306 -20.51 5.30 -8.45
CA ILE A 306 -19.67 5.03 -7.28
C ILE A 306 -19.37 6.33 -6.52
N ALA A 307 -18.99 7.40 -7.23
CA ALA A 307 -18.72 8.70 -6.61
C ALA A 307 -19.95 9.30 -5.89
N TYR A 308 -21.17 8.99 -6.35
CA TYR A 308 -22.41 9.38 -5.67
C TYR A 308 -22.77 8.50 -4.47
N SER A 309 -22.22 7.29 -4.38
CA SER A 309 -22.55 6.34 -3.33
C SER A 309 -21.95 6.78 -1.99
N ARG A 310 -22.77 6.70 -0.93
CA ARG A 310 -22.34 7.00 0.44
C ARG A 310 -21.74 5.78 1.16
N ASN A 311 -21.91 4.59 0.57
CA ASN A 311 -21.41 3.33 1.11
C ASN A 311 -20.16 2.89 0.36
N VAL A 312 -19.14 3.76 0.38
CA VAL A 312 -17.85 3.53 -0.28
C VAL A 312 -16.75 4.08 0.62
N ASP A 313 -15.59 3.43 0.59
CA ASP A 313 -14.41 3.82 1.34
C ASP A 313 -13.80 5.15 0.83
N GLU A 314 -13.15 5.89 1.72
CA GLU A 314 -12.50 7.18 1.38
C GLU A 314 -11.41 6.99 0.32
N GLU A 315 -10.68 5.87 0.35
CA GLU A 315 -9.59 5.63 -0.59
C GLU A 315 -10.08 5.42 -2.02
N VAL A 316 -11.26 4.82 -2.20
CA VAL A 316 -11.90 4.71 -3.52
C VAL A 316 -12.15 6.10 -4.10
N LEU A 317 -12.68 7.02 -3.29
CA LEU A 317 -12.96 8.39 -3.73
C LEU A 317 -11.66 9.15 -4.03
N ARG A 318 -10.59 8.90 -3.26
CA ARG A 318 -9.24 9.43 -3.54
C ARG A 318 -8.72 8.93 -4.89
N ARG A 319 -8.86 7.64 -5.18
CA ARG A 319 -8.46 7.03 -6.46
C ARG A 319 -9.22 7.65 -7.63
N ILE A 320 -10.54 7.84 -7.47
CA ILE A 320 -11.37 8.48 -8.49
C ILE A 320 -10.89 9.91 -8.77
N ALA A 321 -10.63 10.68 -7.70
CA ALA A 321 -10.20 12.08 -7.79
C ALA A 321 -8.79 12.28 -8.38
N ASN A 322 -7.91 11.28 -8.27
CA ASN A 322 -6.57 11.31 -8.83
C ASN A 322 -6.54 10.93 -10.33
N ASN A 323 -7.61 10.36 -10.87
CA ASN A 323 -7.70 10.03 -12.28
C ASN A 323 -8.09 11.26 -13.12
N ARG A 324 -7.17 11.71 -13.98
CA ARG A 324 -7.38 12.89 -14.82
C ARG A 324 -8.52 12.73 -15.82
N GLU A 325 -8.76 11.52 -16.33
CA GLU A 325 -9.84 11.29 -17.30
C GLU A 325 -11.21 11.40 -16.63
N TRP A 326 -11.38 10.80 -15.46
CA TRP A 326 -12.66 10.87 -14.73
C TRP A 326 -12.95 12.26 -14.19
N THR A 327 -11.93 13.01 -13.76
CA THR A 327 -12.13 14.39 -13.28
C THR A 327 -12.52 15.38 -14.38
N LYS A 328 -12.32 15.07 -15.67
CA LYS A 328 -12.88 15.88 -16.78
C LYS A 328 -14.41 15.85 -16.74
N LEU A 329 -14.98 14.71 -16.35
CA LEU A 329 -16.42 14.53 -16.26
C LEU A 329 -17.00 15.41 -15.16
N TYR A 330 -17.87 16.32 -15.57
CA TYR A 330 -18.58 17.23 -14.66
C TYR A 330 -19.31 16.46 -13.55
N GLN A 331 -19.97 15.35 -13.90
CA GLN A 331 -20.76 14.55 -12.97
C GLN A 331 -19.90 13.96 -11.85
N VAL A 332 -18.68 13.49 -12.17
CA VAL A 332 -17.73 12.99 -11.18
C VAL A 332 -17.29 14.11 -10.23
N ARG A 333 -16.98 15.30 -10.76
CA ARG A 333 -16.61 16.46 -9.92
C ARG A 333 -17.74 16.89 -8.99
N SER A 334 -18.97 16.94 -9.49
CA SER A 334 -20.15 17.28 -8.67
C SER A 334 -20.40 16.21 -7.59
N ALA A 335 -20.29 14.92 -7.95
CA ALA A 335 -20.45 13.81 -7.02
C ALA A 335 -19.42 13.85 -5.88
N LEU A 336 -18.13 13.99 -6.20
CA LEU A 336 -17.04 14.10 -5.20
C LEU A 336 -17.20 15.32 -4.28
N ALA A 337 -17.67 16.45 -4.81
CA ALA A 337 -17.91 17.64 -4.00
C ALA A 337 -19.09 17.48 -3.01
N LYS A 338 -20.09 16.69 -3.38
CA LYS A 338 -21.32 16.46 -2.59
C LYS A 338 -21.23 15.24 -1.65
N ASN A 339 -20.25 14.36 -1.84
CA ASN A 339 -20.12 13.14 -1.05
C ASN A 339 -19.40 13.38 0.30
N PRO A 340 -20.02 13.05 1.44
CA PRO A 340 -19.43 13.28 2.78
C PRO A 340 -18.18 12.46 3.07
N LYS A 341 -17.97 11.34 2.38
CA LYS A 341 -16.80 10.46 2.55
C LYS A 341 -15.59 10.92 1.73
N THR A 342 -15.76 11.91 0.85
CA THR A 342 -14.63 12.44 0.07
C THR A 342 -13.69 13.20 1.01
N PRO A 343 -12.37 13.00 0.90
CA PRO A 343 -11.41 13.76 1.71
C PRO A 343 -11.60 15.26 1.54
N LEU A 344 -11.58 16.01 2.65
CA LEU A 344 -11.92 17.43 2.66
C LEU A 344 -11.14 18.27 1.63
N ALA A 345 -9.84 18.02 1.50
CA ALA A 345 -8.99 18.72 0.53
C ALA A 345 -9.45 18.52 -0.91
N ILE A 346 -9.90 17.31 -1.25
CA ILE A 346 -10.40 16.96 -2.58
C ILE A 346 -11.76 17.63 -2.81
N SER A 347 -12.67 17.56 -1.85
CA SER A 347 -13.99 18.21 -1.97
C SER A 347 -13.87 19.71 -2.20
N ILE A 348 -13.00 20.40 -1.46
CA ILE A 348 -12.76 21.85 -1.64
C ILE A 348 -12.23 22.15 -3.04
N LYS A 349 -11.27 21.35 -3.53
CA LYS A 349 -10.74 21.49 -4.89
C LYS A 349 -11.83 21.29 -5.95
N MET A 350 -12.69 20.28 -5.78
CA MET A 350 -13.79 20.03 -6.71
C MET A 350 -14.81 21.17 -6.72
N VAL A 351 -15.17 21.72 -5.55
CA VAL A 351 -16.09 22.87 -5.41
C VAL A 351 -15.66 24.06 -6.28
N GLN A 352 -14.37 24.39 -6.32
CA GLN A 352 -13.86 25.51 -7.13
C GLN A 352 -14.15 25.37 -8.63
N THR A 353 -14.33 24.15 -9.11
CA THR A 353 -14.54 23.85 -10.53
C THR A 353 -16.02 23.83 -10.95
N LEU A 354 -16.96 23.98 -10.00
CA LEU A 354 -18.40 23.83 -10.23
C LEU A 354 -19.10 25.14 -10.63
N PRO A 355 -20.24 25.07 -11.34
CA PRO A 355 -21.06 26.21 -11.71
C PRO A 355 -21.83 26.78 -10.51
N ALA A 356 -22.32 28.02 -10.64
CA ALA A 356 -22.96 28.75 -9.55
C ALA A 356 -24.21 28.05 -8.96
N ASN A 357 -24.94 27.27 -9.76
CA ASN A 357 -26.13 26.55 -9.29
C ASN A 357 -25.77 25.45 -8.30
N ASP A 358 -24.79 24.61 -8.63
CA ASP A 358 -24.28 23.55 -7.75
C ASP A 358 -23.65 24.14 -6.48
N LEU A 359 -22.94 25.26 -6.59
CA LEU A 359 -22.37 25.95 -5.42
C LEU A 359 -23.47 26.38 -4.44
N LYS A 360 -24.60 26.91 -4.95
CA LYS A 360 -25.75 27.28 -4.11
C LYS A 360 -26.34 26.06 -3.41
N GLU A 361 -26.43 24.95 -4.11
CA GLU A 361 -26.92 23.68 -3.54
C GLU A 361 -26.00 23.15 -2.43
N ILE A 362 -24.68 23.10 -2.69
CA ILE A 362 -23.66 22.67 -1.71
C ILE A 362 -23.65 23.60 -0.48
N SER A 363 -23.80 24.90 -0.68
CA SER A 363 -23.80 25.89 0.41
C SER A 363 -24.96 25.73 1.40
N ARG A 364 -26.06 25.10 0.96
CA ARG A 364 -27.28 24.86 1.73
C ARG A 364 -27.40 23.42 2.22
N SER A 365 -26.62 22.50 1.66
CA SER A 365 -26.71 21.09 2.00
C SER A 365 -26.14 20.79 3.38
N LYS A 366 -26.88 20.01 4.17
CA LYS A 366 -26.41 19.41 5.43
C LYS A 366 -25.68 18.09 5.22
N SER A 367 -25.65 17.56 3.99
CA SER A 367 -25.02 16.27 3.68
C SER A 367 -23.51 16.36 3.47
N VAL A 368 -22.96 17.58 3.43
CA VAL A 368 -21.53 17.84 3.23
C VAL A 368 -20.92 18.43 4.50
N PRO A 369 -19.62 18.24 4.75
CA PRO A 369 -18.93 18.88 5.86
C PRO A 369 -19.08 20.41 5.83
N ALA A 370 -19.22 21.04 7.00
CA ALA A 370 -19.44 22.49 7.12
C ALA A 370 -18.34 23.32 6.41
N ALA A 371 -17.10 22.83 6.43
CA ALA A 371 -15.98 23.44 5.72
C ALA A 371 -16.20 23.50 4.19
N VAL A 372 -16.80 22.45 3.60
CA VAL A 372 -17.13 22.39 2.16
C VAL A 372 -18.26 23.36 1.83
N ALA A 373 -19.32 23.40 2.64
CA ALA A 373 -20.42 24.35 2.47
C ALA A 373 -19.92 25.81 2.57
N ASN A 374 -19.02 26.11 3.51
CA ASN A 374 -18.41 27.44 3.65
C ASN A 374 -17.45 27.77 2.50
N ALA A 375 -16.71 26.78 1.97
CA ALA A 375 -15.91 26.97 0.77
C ALA A 375 -16.78 27.33 -0.44
N ALA A 376 -17.93 26.67 -0.62
CA ALA A 376 -18.87 27.02 -1.67
C ALA A 376 -19.42 28.45 -1.52
N LYS A 377 -19.80 28.88 -0.30
CA LYS A 377 -20.23 30.26 -0.03
C LYS A 377 -19.16 31.30 -0.41
N ARG A 378 -17.91 31.07 0.00
CA ARG A 378 -16.79 31.95 -0.35
C ARG A 378 -16.58 32.05 -1.85
N HIS A 379 -16.66 30.92 -2.55
CA HIS A 379 -16.46 30.87 -3.99
C HIS A 379 -17.59 31.57 -4.78
N ILE A 380 -18.84 31.53 -4.28
CA ILE A 380 -19.95 32.31 -4.86
C ILE A 380 -19.68 33.82 -4.74
N LEU A 381 -19.15 34.27 -3.61
CA LEU A 381 -18.84 35.69 -3.37
C LEU A 381 -17.69 36.19 -4.25
N GLN A 382 -16.72 35.34 -4.58
CA GLN A 382 -15.59 35.69 -5.47
C GLN A 382 -15.96 35.74 -6.96
N LYS A 383 -17.06 35.07 -7.35
CA LYS A 383 -17.58 35.08 -8.74
C LYS A 383 -18.62 36.17 -8.99
N ARG A 384 -18.98 36.94 -7.96
CA ARG A 384 -19.79 38.16 -8.05
C ARG A 384 -18.86 39.34 -8.24
#